data_AF-A0A0A2DG30-F1
#
_entry.id   AF-A0A0A2DG30-F1
#
_cell.length_a   1.000
_cell.length_b   1.000
_cell.length_c   1.000
_cell.angle_alpha   90.00
_cell.angle_beta   90.00
_cell.angle_gamma   90.00
#
_symmetry.space_group_name_H-M   'P 1'
#
loop_
_entity.id
_entity.type
_entity.pdbx_description
1 polymer ?
#
loop_
_entity_poly.entity_id
_entity_poly.type
_entity_poly.pdbx_seq_one_letter_code
_entity_poly.pdbx_strand_id
1 'polypeptide(L)'
;MKGDWRPGLPADVSALLGGIMALQAGNRGVDYLLGDRDTTTNSLTVVEQAMPLWVWGMLFFAGGVLVGVGMWKRHAEPIVTGATLLMATYGALAWGLLLKMIERGTPVRAFTHEASKFDLAGMIHAWPWDGWRTPTSFLAVAIMWGCIAWGTRVMQRARGVKALE
;
A
#
# COMPACT_ATOMS: atom_id res chain seq x y z
N MET A 1 5.21 -23.86 -17.45
CA MET A 1 4.43 -24.74 -16.55
C MET A 1 3.30 -23.92 -15.92
N LYS A 2 2.04 -24.36 -16.08
CA LYS A 2 0.82 -23.73 -15.55
C LYS A 2 0.55 -24.25 -14.13
N GLY A 3 0.19 -23.37 -13.19
CA GLY A 3 -0.64 -23.74 -12.04
C GLY A 3 0.02 -23.94 -10.67
N ASP A 4 1.32 -23.73 -10.50
CA ASP A 4 2.01 -24.20 -9.29
C ASP A 4 2.25 -23.17 -8.17
N TRP A 5 1.85 -21.90 -8.28
CA TRP A 5 2.19 -20.91 -7.24
C TRP A 5 1.80 -21.40 -5.82
N ARG A 6 2.78 -21.46 -4.91
CA ARG A 6 2.60 -21.75 -3.48
C ARG A 6 3.39 -20.72 -2.69
N PRO A 7 2.78 -19.99 -1.76
CA PRO A 7 3.47 -19.03 -0.92
C PRO A 7 4.39 -19.75 0.09
N GLY A 8 5.41 -19.05 0.60
CA GLY A 8 6.45 -19.62 1.48
C GLY A 8 6.03 -19.91 2.93
N LEU A 9 4.86 -19.42 3.37
CA LEU A 9 4.15 -19.88 4.59
C LEU A 9 3.21 -21.05 4.22
N PRO A 10 2.61 -21.79 5.19
CA PRO A 10 1.58 -22.78 4.87
C PRO A 10 0.59 -22.21 3.86
N ALA A 11 0.42 -22.91 2.73
CA ALA A 11 -0.15 -22.34 1.51
C ALA A 11 -1.50 -21.64 1.75
N ASP A 12 -2.28 -22.19 2.67
CA ASP A 12 -3.61 -21.72 3.04
C ASP A 12 -3.56 -20.39 3.81
N VAL A 13 -2.59 -20.20 4.71
CA VAL A 13 -2.47 -18.98 5.53
C VAL A 13 -2.06 -17.79 4.67
N SER A 14 -1.09 -17.97 3.77
CA SER A 14 -0.70 -16.90 2.85
C SER A 14 -1.74 -16.63 1.78
N ALA A 15 -2.48 -17.64 1.33
CA ALA A 15 -3.60 -17.43 0.41
C ALA A 15 -4.73 -16.65 1.10
N LEU A 16 -5.01 -16.94 2.38
CA LEU A 16 -5.99 -16.19 3.17
C LEU A 16 -5.54 -14.74 3.36
N LEU A 17 -4.31 -14.50 3.82
CA LEU A 17 -3.79 -13.16 4.06
C LEU A 17 -3.72 -12.34 2.77
N GLY A 18 -3.18 -12.92 1.69
CA GLY A 18 -3.13 -12.27 0.37
C GLY A 18 -4.51 -11.96 -0.18
N GLY A 19 -5.48 -12.87 0.02
CA GLY A 19 -6.87 -12.69 -0.38
C GLY A 19 -7.54 -11.55 0.38
N ILE A 20 -7.41 -11.51 1.71
CA ILE A 20 -7.93 -10.43 2.56
C ILE A 20 -7.32 -9.08 2.14
N MET A 21 -6.02 -9.03 1.89
CA MET A 21 -5.36 -7.80 1.45
C MET A 21 -5.83 -7.35 0.06
N ALA A 22 -5.99 -8.27 -0.89
CA ALA A 22 -6.50 -7.97 -2.22
C ALA A 22 -7.94 -7.47 -2.17
N LEU A 23 -8.77 -8.06 -1.31
CA LEU A 23 -10.14 -7.61 -1.05
C LEU A 23 -10.17 -6.20 -0.43
N GLN A 24 -9.29 -5.90 0.53
CA GLN A 24 -9.20 -4.55 1.09
C GLN A 24 -8.81 -3.51 0.03
N ALA A 25 -7.85 -3.84 -0.85
CA ALA A 25 -7.50 -2.97 -1.97
C ALA A 25 -8.66 -2.81 -2.96
N GLY A 26 -9.38 -3.90 -3.26
CA GLY A 26 -10.58 -3.87 -4.08
C GLY A 26 -11.70 -3.00 -3.49
N ASN A 27 -11.97 -3.13 -2.19
CA ASN A 27 -12.98 -2.34 -1.49
C ASN A 27 -12.65 -0.84 -1.57
N ARG A 28 -11.39 -0.46 -1.29
CA ARG A 28 -10.93 0.92 -1.44
C ARG A 28 -11.10 1.43 -2.87
N GLY A 29 -10.86 0.59 -3.87
CA GLY A 29 -11.12 0.92 -5.27
C GLY A 29 -12.60 1.22 -5.54
N VAL A 30 -13.50 0.39 -5.01
CA VAL A 30 -14.96 0.59 -5.13
C VAL A 30 -15.40 1.87 -4.41
N ASP A 31 -14.88 2.12 -3.21
CA ASP A 31 -15.17 3.34 -2.44
C ASP A 31 -14.81 4.61 -3.26
N TYR A 32 -13.65 4.59 -3.93
CA TYR A 32 -13.19 5.70 -4.77
C TYR A 32 -13.99 5.83 -6.08
N LEU A 33 -14.51 4.72 -6.62
CA LEU A 33 -15.32 4.71 -7.85
C LEU A 33 -16.75 5.21 -7.62
N LEU A 34 -17.34 4.89 -6.47
CA LEU A 34 -18.70 5.30 -6.12
C LEU A 34 -18.79 6.72 -5.57
N GLY A 35 -17.64 7.37 -5.35
CA GLY A 35 -17.55 8.69 -4.74
C GLY A 35 -17.71 8.57 -3.23
N ASP A 36 -16.63 8.77 -2.50
CA ASP A 36 -16.68 8.77 -1.03
C ASP A 36 -17.31 10.08 -0.51
N ARG A 37 -18.05 9.95 0.60
CA ARG A 37 -18.89 10.98 1.22
C ARG A 37 -18.04 12.16 1.68
N ASP A 38 -18.61 13.37 1.64
CA ASP A 38 -17.97 14.67 1.88
C ASP A 38 -17.11 14.78 3.17
N THR A 39 -17.21 13.84 4.11
CA THR A 39 -16.43 13.79 5.35
C THR A 39 -15.04 13.14 5.21
N THR A 40 -14.80 12.26 4.23
CA THR A 40 -13.49 11.60 4.03
C THR A 40 -12.61 12.33 3.02
N THR A 41 -13.23 12.99 2.04
CA THR A 41 -12.59 13.67 0.89
C THR A 41 -12.00 15.05 1.23
N ASN A 42 -12.25 15.59 2.43
CA ASN A 42 -11.71 16.89 2.85
C ASN A 42 -10.18 16.93 3.02
N SER A 43 -9.49 15.80 2.81
CA SER A 43 -8.03 15.73 2.80
C SER A 43 -7.40 15.35 1.47
N LEU A 44 -8.05 15.57 0.31
CA LEU A 44 -7.40 15.37 -1.01
C LEU A 44 -5.98 15.93 -1.01
N THR A 45 -5.00 15.04 -1.15
CA THR A 45 -3.57 15.38 -1.16
C THR A 45 -3.15 15.94 -2.52
N VAL A 46 -1.97 16.56 -2.60
CA VAL A 46 -1.41 17.08 -3.88
C VAL A 46 -1.42 15.99 -4.97
N VAL A 47 -1.17 14.74 -4.58
CA VAL A 47 -1.16 13.59 -5.49
C VAL A 47 -2.59 13.17 -5.89
N GLU A 48 -3.55 13.20 -4.97
CA GLU A 48 -4.95 12.91 -5.31
C GLU A 48 -5.60 14.00 -6.17
N GLN A 49 -5.08 15.23 -6.15
CA GLN A 49 -5.48 16.28 -7.08
C GLN A 49 -4.86 16.12 -8.48
N ALA A 50 -3.79 15.32 -8.62
CA ALA A 50 -3.15 15.11 -9.90
C ALA A 50 -4.03 14.33 -10.89
N MET A 51 -4.96 13.51 -10.39
CA MET A 51 -5.90 12.74 -11.21
C MET A 51 -7.28 12.63 -10.53
N PRO A 52 -8.38 12.55 -11.28
CA PRO A 52 -9.71 12.33 -10.71
C PRO A 52 -9.79 11.10 -9.80
N LEU A 53 -10.63 11.16 -8.75
CA LEU A 53 -10.84 10.06 -7.78
C LEU A 53 -11.18 8.72 -8.44
N TRP A 54 -12.00 8.72 -9.50
CA TRP A 54 -12.35 7.50 -10.23
C TRP A 54 -11.12 6.82 -10.87
N VAL A 55 -10.09 7.58 -11.26
CA VAL A 55 -8.84 7.03 -11.81
C VAL A 55 -8.09 6.27 -10.72
N TRP A 56 -7.97 6.86 -9.53
CA TRP A 56 -7.40 6.17 -8.37
C TRP A 56 -8.18 4.91 -8.00
N GLY A 57 -9.51 5.00 -8.02
CA GLY A 57 -10.40 3.85 -7.80
C GLY A 57 -10.15 2.72 -8.79
N MET A 58 -10.02 3.03 -10.08
CA MET A 58 -9.67 2.05 -11.11
C MET A 58 -8.31 1.38 -10.86
N LEU A 59 -7.30 2.14 -10.43
CA LEU A 59 -5.97 1.59 -10.14
C LEU A 59 -6.00 0.59 -8.97
N PHE A 60 -6.66 0.96 -7.87
CA PHE A 60 -6.83 0.06 -6.71
C PHE A 60 -7.65 -1.18 -7.06
N PHE A 61 -8.77 -0.99 -7.75
CA PHE A 61 -9.66 -2.07 -8.13
C PHE A 61 -8.97 -3.04 -9.10
N ALA A 62 -8.32 -2.53 -10.14
CA ALA A 62 -7.56 -3.35 -11.09
C ALA A 62 -6.44 -4.13 -10.40
N GLY A 63 -5.71 -3.49 -9.49
CA GLY A 63 -4.67 -4.14 -8.69
C GLY A 63 -5.21 -5.31 -7.85
N GLY A 64 -6.29 -5.07 -7.10
CA GLY A 64 -6.95 -6.09 -6.29
C GLY A 64 -7.49 -7.25 -7.13
N VAL A 65 -8.14 -6.96 -8.26
CA VAL A 65 -8.66 -7.97 -9.20
C VAL A 65 -7.53 -8.79 -9.80
N LEU A 66 -6.42 -8.17 -10.23
CA LEU A 66 -5.28 -8.90 -10.80
C LEU A 66 -4.66 -9.88 -9.80
N VAL A 67 -4.48 -9.45 -8.55
CA VAL A 67 -4.00 -10.35 -7.48
C VAL A 67 -5.01 -11.47 -7.23
N GLY A 68 -6.30 -11.15 -7.08
CA GLY A 68 -7.35 -12.14 -6.85
C GLY A 68 -7.46 -13.18 -7.97
N VAL A 69 -7.45 -12.74 -9.23
CA VAL A 69 -7.48 -13.62 -10.41
C VAL A 69 -6.19 -14.46 -10.48
N GLY A 70 -5.05 -13.87 -10.17
CA GLY A 70 -3.77 -14.56 -10.11
C GLY A 70 -3.77 -15.68 -9.06
N MET A 71 -4.29 -15.41 -7.87
CA MET A 71 -4.45 -16.40 -6.80
C MET A 71 -5.44 -17.50 -7.18
N TRP A 72 -6.60 -17.14 -7.74
CA TRP A 72 -7.62 -18.08 -8.20
C TRP A 72 -7.09 -19.03 -9.27
N LYS A 73 -6.41 -18.46 -10.29
CA LYS A 73 -5.82 -19.25 -11.38
C LYS A 73 -4.50 -19.90 -11.01
N ARG A 74 -3.95 -19.62 -9.82
CA ARG A 74 -2.59 -20.03 -9.38
C ARG A 74 -1.50 -19.60 -10.35
N HIS A 75 -1.65 -18.41 -10.92
CA HIS A 75 -0.74 -17.81 -11.88
C HIS A 75 -0.01 -16.64 -11.25
N ALA A 76 1.31 -16.68 -11.29
CA ALA A 76 2.16 -15.69 -10.62
C ALA A 76 2.26 -14.36 -11.38
N GLU A 77 2.19 -14.33 -12.72
CA GLU A 77 2.28 -13.07 -13.48
C GLU A 77 1.19 -12.06 -13.08
N PRO A 78 -0.12 -12.40 -13.03
CA PRO A 78 -1.14 -11.44 -12.59
C PRO A 78 -0.94 -10.98 -11.13
N ILE A 79 -0.45 -11.87 -10.26
CA ILE A 79 -0.15 -11.50 -8.85
C ILE A 79 0.96 -10.46 -8.81
N VAL A 80 2.05 -10.66 -9.57
CA VAL A 80 3.17 -9.72 -9.64
C VAL A 80 2.69 -8.38 -10.22
N THR A 81 1.99 -8.39 -11.36
CA THR A 81 1.49 -7.16 -11.97
C THR A 81 0.55 -6.38 -11.04
N GLY A 82 -0.43 -7.07 -10.44
CA GLY A 82 -1.37 -6.45 -9.51
C GLY A 82 -0.68 -5.91 -8.26
N ALA A 83 0.24 -6.67 -7.67
CA ALA A 83 0.98 -6.24 -6.49
C ALA A 83 1.92 -5.06 -6.79
N THR A 84 2.60 -5.04 -7.94
CA THR A 84 3.41 -3.88 -8.37
C THR A 84 2.56 -2.64 -8.59
N LEU A 85 1.38 -2.78 -9.21
CA LEU A 85 0.43 -1.69 -9.39
C LEU A 85 -0.03 -1.14 -8.04
N LEU A 86 -0.40 -2.01 -7.10
CA LEU A 86 -0.82 -1.61 -5.75
C LEU A 86 0.33 -0.95 -4.98
N MET A 87 1.55 -1.47 -5.06
CA MET A 87 2.74 -0.84 -4.47
C MET A 87 2.91 0.60 -4.98
N ALA A 88 2.83 0.81 -6.29
CA ALA A 88 2.96 2.15 -6.88
C ALA A 88 1.81 3.07 -6.45
N THR A 89 0.58 2.56 -6.44
CA THR A 89 -0.62 3.34 -6.11
C THR A 89 -0.63 3.75 -4.63
N TYR A 90 -0.38 2.80 -3.72
CA TYR A 90 -0.24 3.07 -2.29
C TYR A 90 0.96 3.98 -2.00
N GLY A 91 2.09 3.79 -2.71
CA GLY A 91 3.28 4.64 -2.58
C GLY A 91 3.02 6.08 -3.00
N ALA A 92 2.29 6.30 -4.10
CA ALA A 92 1.90 7.62 -4.56
C ALA A 92 1.02 8.34 -3.53
N LEU A 93 0.02 7.66 -2.96
CA LEU A 93 -0.80 8.23 -1.89
C LEU A 93 -0.01 8.53 -0.61
N ALA A 94 0.87 7.60 -0.20
CA ALA A 94 1.74 7.80 0.95
C ALA A 94 2.61 9.06 0.78
N TRP A 95 3.15 9.26 -0.42
CA TRP A 95 3.93 10.46 -0.76
C TRP A 95 3.10 11.74 -0.70
N GLY A 96 1.89 11.75 -1.29
CA GLY A 96 0.99 12.90 -1.25
C GLY A 96 0.59 13.29 0.18
N LEU A 97 0.31 12.29 1.03
CA LEU A 97 0.01 12.49 2.44
C LEU A 97 1.22 13.03 3.21
N LEU A 98 2.42 12.53 2.90
CA LEU A 98 3.66 13.01 3.52
C LEU A 98 3.93 14.48 3.16
N LEU A 99 3.78 14.87 1.89
CA LEU A 99 3.92 16.26 1.47
C LEU A 99 2.92 17.17 2.16
N LYS A 100 1.64 16.78 2.21
CA LYS A 100 0.61 17.53 2.91
C LYS A 100 0.89 17.69 4.41
N MET A 101 1.48 16.68 5.02
CA MET A 101 1.92 16.72 6.41
C MET A 101 3.07 17.72 6.61
N ILE A 102 4.06 17.72 5.70
CA ILE A 102 5.19 18.67 5.70
C ILE A 102 4.68 20.11 5.51
N GLU A 103 3.78 20.33 4.53
CA GLU A 103 3.20 21.64 4.19
C GLU A 103 2.32 22.22 5.30
N ARG A 104 1.56 21.38 6.01
CA ARG A 104 0.75 21.80 7.17
C ARG A 104 1.60 22.33 8.32
N GLY A 105 2.93 22.20 8.27
CA GLY A 105 3.85 23.06 9.00
C GLY A 105 3.82 23.00 10.53
N THR A 106 3.08 22.07 11.13
CA THR A 106 2.95 21.95 12.59
C THR A 106 3.39 20.56 13.04
N PRO A 107 4.43 20.40 13.90
CA PRO A 107 5.17 21.40 14.67
C PRO A 107 6.68 21.04 14.76
N VAL A 108 7.41 21.03 13.64
CA VAL A 108 8.87 20.83 13.72
C VAL A 108 9.49 21.90 14.62
N ARG A 109 8.95 23.13 14.61
CA ARG A 109 9.37 24.21 15.53
C ARG A 109 9.08 23.91 17.01
N ALA A 110 7.89 23.42 17.36
CA ALA A 110 7.58 23.09 18.76
C ALA A 110 8.39 21.86 19.21
N PHE A 111 8.52 20.85 18.35
CA PHE A 111 9.42 19.73 18.58
C PHE A 111 10.87 20.18 18.76
N THR A 112 11.41 21.05 17.90
CA THR A 112 12.78 21.57 18.04
C THR A 112 12.95 22.45 19.27
N HIS A 113 11.89 23.16 19.69
CA HIS A 113 11.90 23.95 20.92
C HIS A 113 11.97 23.05 22.15
N GLU A 114 11.14 22.00 22.25
CA GLU A 114 11.22 21.03 23.35
C GLU A 114 12.52 20.22 23.30
N ALA A 115 13.01 19.87 22.10
CA ALA A 115 14.29 19.20 21.90
C ALA A 115 15.48 20.06 22.37
N SER A 116 15.44 21.38 22.13
CA SER A 116 16.47 22.31 22.61
C SER A 116 16.53 22.41 24.14
N LYS A 117 15.42 22.06 24.81
CA LYS A 117 15.32 21.99 26.28
C LYS A 117 15.61 20.60 26.84
N PHE A 118 15.92 19.62 25.99
CA PHE A 118 16.05 18.21 26.36
C PHE A 118 14.82 17.66 27.11
N ASP A 119 13.61 18.21 26.86
CA ASP A 119 12.37 17.72 27.46
C ASP A 119 11.77 16.60 26.60
N LEU A 120 12.07 15.35 26.96
CA LEU A 120 11.60 14.17 26.24
C LEU A 120 10.06 14.06 26.26
N ALA A 121 9.40 14.46 27.36
CA ALA A 121 7.94 14.37 27.47
C ALA A 121 7.28 15.44 26.60
N GLY A 122 7.79 16.67 26.64
CA GLY A 122 7.40 17.76 25.75
C GLY A 122 7.57 17.39 24.27
N MET A 123 8.68 16.75 23.90
CA MET A 123 8.93 16.26 22.54
C MET A 123 7.89 15.23 22.07
N ILE A 124 7.51 14.28 22.92
CA ILE A 124 6.51 13.25 22.60
C ILE A 124 5.14 13.90 22.36
N HIS A 125 4.73 14.86 23.20
CA HIS A 125 3.45 15.55 23.04
C HIS A 125 3.44 16.55 21.88
N ALA A 126 4.59 17.18 21.61
CA ALA A 126 4.74 18.07 20.48
C ALA A 126 4.73 17.30 19.16
N TRP A 127 5.20 16.05 19.10
CA TRP A 127 5.25 15.32 17.83
C TRP A 127 3.84 15.04 17.26
N PRO A 128 3.58 15.30 15.96
CA PRO A 128 2.28 15.13 15.35
C PRO A 128 2.03 13.66 15.00
N TRP A 129 1.84 12.81 16.01
CA TRP A 129 1.64 11.36 15.85
C TRP A 129 0.49 11.04 14.89
N ASP A 130 -0.63 11.75 15.00
CA ASP A 130 -1.80 11.52 14.13
C ASP A 130 -1.55 11.94 12.67
N GLY A 131 -0.68 12.94 12.44
CA GLY A 131 -0.27 13.32 11.08
C GLY A 131 0.64 12.29 10.41
N TRP A 132 1.43 11.56 11.19
CA TRP A 132 2.40 10.56 10.70
C TRP A 132 1.82 9.16 10.53
N ARG A 133 0.81 8.78 11.32
CA ARG A 133 0.18 7.45 11.29
C ARG A 133 -0.39 7.10 9.92
N THR A 134 -1.11 8.02 9.29
CA THR A 134 -1.74 7.76 8.00
C THR A 134 -0.71 7.54 6.88
N PRO A 135 0.23 8.46 6.57
CA PRO A 135 1.22 8.23 5.51
C PRO A 135 2.09 6.99 5.75
N THR A 136 2.47 6.69 7.01
CA THR A 136 3.24 5.47 7.31
C THR A 136 2.45 4.19 7.11
N SER A 137 1.15 4.18 7.43
CA SER A 137 0.30 3.01 7.15
C SER A 137 0.20 2.72 5.66
N PHE A 138 0.03 3.74 4.81
CA PHE A 138 0.01 3.59 3.36
C PHE A 138 1.38 3.14 2.82
N LEU A 139 2.47 3.70 3.34
CA LEU A 139 3.83 3.29 2.98
C LEU A 139 4.12 1.84 3.36
N ALA A 140 3.71 1.41 4.55
CA ALA A 140 3.86 0.02 5.00
C ALA A 140 3.10 -0.94 4.09
N VAL A 141 1.86 -0.61 3.72
CA VAL A 141 1.07 -1.41 2.77
C VAL A 141 1.72 -1.44 1.39
N ALA A 142 2.26 -0.31 0.90
CA ALA A 142 3.01 -0.27 -0.35
C ALA A 142 4.21 -1.24 -0.33
N ILE A 143 5.01 -1.20 0.74
CA ILE A 143 6.16 -2.09 0.93
C ILE A 143 5.71 -3.55 0.98
N MET A 144 4.62 -3.86 1.69
CA MET A 144 4.08 -5.23 1.74
C MET A 144 3.73 -5.75 0.34
N TRP A 145 3.07 -4.94 -0.49
CA TRP A 145 2.77 -5.31 -1.87
C TRP A 145 4.04 -5.48 -2.71
N GLY A 146 5.06 -4.64 -2.50
CA GLY A 146 6.38 -4.81 -3.10
C GLY A 146 7.04 -6.14 -2.71
N CYS A 147 6.98 -6.51 -1.42
CA CYS A 147 7.47 -7.80 -0.92
C CYS A 147 6.72 -8.99 -1.52
N ILE A 148 5.39 -8.89 -1.70
CA ILE A 148 4.58 -9.93 -2.36
C ILE A 148 5.00 -10.09 -3.82
N ALA A 149 5.16 -8.99 -4.56
CA ALA A 149 5.60 -9.00 -5.94
C ALA A 149 7.00 -9.61 -6.08
N TRP A 150 7.95 -9.12 -5.29
CA TRP A 150 9.33 -9.61 -5.27
C TRP A 150 9.41 -11.09 -4.89
N GLY A 151 8.80 -11.48 -3.77
CA GLY A 151 8.79 -12.87 -3.30
C GLY A 151 8.18 -13.81 -4.32
N THR A 152 7.08 -13.42 -4.97
CA THR A 152 6.45 -14.20 -6.05
C THR A 152 7.38 -14.37 -7.24
N ARG A 153 8.08 -13.30 -7.66
CA ARG A 153 9.05 -13.34 -8.77
C ARG A 153 10.26 -14.22 -8.46
N VAL A 154 10.79 -14.12 -7.24
CA VAL A 154 11.91 -14.96 -6.77
C VAL A 154 11.50 -16.43 -6.78
N MET A 155 10.31 -16.76 -6.28
CA MET A 155 9.80 -18.14 -6.28
C MET A 155 9.59 -18.68 -7.70
N GLN A 156 9.10 -17.87 -8.64
CA GLN A 156 9.00 -18.27 -10.05
C GLN A 156 10.37 -18.60 -10.64
N ARG A 157 11.38 -17.75 -10.41
CA ARG A 157 12.74 -17.97 -10.90
C ARG A 157 13.38 -19.22 -10.32
N ALA A 158 13.30 -19.42 -9.00
CA ALA A 158 13.84 -20.59 -8.33
C ALA A 158 13.27 -21.91 -8.87
N ARG A 159 11.99 -21.92 -9.24
CA ARG A 159 11.34 -23.10 -9.83
C ARG A 159 11.65 -23.29 -11.31
N GLY A 160 11.84 -22.20 -12.04
CA GLY A 160 12.34 -22.25 -13.40
C GLY A 160 13.72 -22.90 -13.49
N VAL A 161 14.60 -22.62 -12.52
CA VAL A 161 15.92 -23.26 -12.40
C VAL A 161 15.80 -24.76 -12.14
N LYS A 162 14.97 -25.18 -11.18
CA LYS A 162 14.76 -26.61 -10.86
C LYS A 162 14.14 -27.45 -11.98
N ALA A 163 13.50 -26.83 -12.97
CA ALA A 163 12.90 -27.55 -14.10
C ALA A 163 13.91 -27.83 -15.23
N LEU A 164 15.12 -27.30 -15.14
CA LEU A 164 16.21 -27.46 -16.11
C LEU A 164 17.33 -28.38 -15.62
N GLU A 165 17.29 -28.76 -14.33
CA GLU A 165 18.13 -29.79 -13.70
C GLU A 165 17.48 -31.17 -13.83
#